data_AF-A0A6J1VRT2-F1
#
_entry.id   AF-A0A6J1VRT2-F1
#
_cell.length_a   1.000
_cell.length_b   1.000
_cell.length_c   1.000
_cell.angle_alpha   90.00
_cell.angle_beta   90.00
_cell.angle_gamma   90.00
#
_symmetry.space_group_name_H-M   'P 1'
#
loop_
_entity.id
_entity.type
_entity.pdbx_description
1 polymer ?
#
loop_
_entity_poly.entity_id
_entity_poly.type
_entity_poly.pdbx_seq_one_letter_code
_entity_poly.pdbx_strand_id
1 'polypeptide(L)'
;MYLLMAGLPKYQRAKLRDHQGFYSSPLSYKYSLLLKPLSSFSFFDYSRLRGAVQKTLQILCGAGKQFRGIPSQGPGNSSPAMFSGARGPKPLIAVCQVTSTPDRERNWVACSQLVREATRRDACVVFLPEAFDFIGSCTEETLSLAEPLEGDYLQRYVSLARECGVWLSLGGFHEKGKDWESTRRIYNCHLLVDATGNEMSLN
;
A
#
# COMPACT_ATOMS: atom_id res chain seq x y z
N MET A 1 6.34 1.41 7.10
CA MET A 1 6.71 0.14 7.79
C MET A 1 6.98 0.30 9.29
N TYR A 2 7.78 1.28 9.75
CA TYR A 2 8.06 1.44 11.19
C TYR A 2 6.77 1.53 12.03
N LEU A 3 5.70 2.16 11.54
CA LEU A 3 4.41 2.22 12.25
C LEU A 3 3.56 0.95 12.18
N LEU A 4 3.64 0.18 11.09
CA LEU A 4 3.00 -1.15 10.99
C LEU A 4 3.75 -2.21 11.81
N MET A 5 5.06 -2.01 12.05
CA MET A 5 5.93 -2.94 12.79
C MET A 5 6.26 -2.47 14.22
N ALA A 6 6.01 -1.22 14.58
CA ALA A 6 6.33 -0.66 15.91
C ALA A 6 5.48 -1.28 17.01
N GLY A 7 4.28 -1.74 16.70
CA GLY A 7 3.40 -2.47 17.62
C GLY A 7 3.81 -3.93 17.88
N LEU A 8 4.75 -4.49 17.11
CA LEU A 8 5.18 -5.88 17.28
C LEU A 8 6.23 -6.01 18.39
N PRO A 9 6.09 -6.98 19.32
CA PRO A 9 7.13 -7.32 20.29
C PRO A 9 8.47 -7.60 19.59
N LYS A 10 9.61 -7.20 20.19
CA LYS A 10 10.96 -7.41 19.62
C LYS A 10 11.18 -8.86 19.17
N TYR A 11 10.64 -9.82 19.91
CA TYR A 11 10.68 -11.25 19.57
C TYR A 11 9.86 -11.62 18.34
N GLN A 12 8.71 -10.99 18.07
CA GLN A 12 7.97 -11.21 16.83
C GLN A 12 8.65 -10.53 15.63
N ARG A 13 9.34 -9.41 15.83
CA ARG A 13 10.21 -8.82 14.78
C ARG A 13 11.39 -9.73 14.41
N ALA A 14 11.86 -10.54 15.35
CA ALA A 14 12.90 -11.56 15.12
C ALA A 14 12.30 -12.85 14.53
N LYS A 15 11.15 -13.34 15.02
CA LYS A 15 10.44 -14.52 14.47
C LYS A 15 9.91 -14.30 13.05
N LEU A 16 9.59 -13.06 12.69
CA LEU A 16 9.29 -12.66 11.32
C LEU A 16 10.50 -12.81 10.38
N ARG A 17 11.74 -12.83 10.88
CA ARG A 17 12.92 -13.13 10.05
C ARG A 17 13.07 -14.61 9.73
N ASP A 18 12.63 -15.49 10.64
CA ASP A 18 13.05 -16.90 10.56
C ASP A 18 11.92 -17.90 10.28
N HIS A 19 10.62 -17.62 10.53
CA HIS A 19 9.55 -18.55 10.17
C HIS A 19 8.21 -17.87 9.82
N GLN A 20 7.70 -18.24 8.64
CA GLN A 20 6.44 -17.85 7.98
C GLN A 20 6.49 -16.61 7.07
N GLY A 21 6.88 -16.86 5.81
CA GLY A 21 6.38 -16.11 4.65
C GLY A 21 7.06 -14.77 4.33
N PHE A 22 8.23 -14.49 4.91
CA PHE A 22 9.10 -13.44 4.38
C PHE A 22 9.72 -13.93 3.07
N TYR A 23 9.20 -13.42 1.95
CA TYR A 23 9.91 -13.49 0.69
C TYR A 23 10.71 -12.20 0.57
N SER A 24 12.00 -12.27 0.92
CA SER A 24 12.96 -11.29 0.43
C SER A 24 12.97 -11.39 -1.09
N SER A 25 12.51 -10.35 -1.79
CA SER A 25 12.74 -10.28 -3.23
C SER A 25 14.26 -10.31 -3.49
N PRO A 26 14.74 -10.88 -4.59
CA PRO A 26 16.18 -10.91 -4.91
C PRO A 26 16.80 -9.52 -5.11
N LEU A 27 16.01 -8.44 -5.08
CA LEU A 27 16.49 -7.08 -5.01
C LEU A 27 16.98 -6.82 -3.58
N SER A 28 18.30 -6.97 -3.37
CA SER A 28 19.16 -6.31 -2.37
C SER A 28 18.42 -5.75 -1.14
N TYR A 29 18.81 -6.13 0.10
CA TYR A 29 18.37 -5.72 1.48
C TYR A 29 17.61 -4.38 1.75
N LYS A 30 17.50 -3.48 0.79
CA LYS A 30 16.83 -2.18 0.74
C LYS A 30 15.30 -2.25 0.56
N TYR A 31 14.73 -3.38 0.13
CA TYR A 31 13.28 -3.51 -0.13
C TYR A 31 12.71 -4.80 0.45
N SER A 32 11.48 -4.76 0.96
CA SER A 32 10.80 -5.97 1.46
C SER A 32 9.29 -5.92 1.23
N LEU A 33 8.69 -7.11 1.04
CA LEU A 33 7.25 -7.30 0.85
C LEU A 33 6.75 -8.30 1.89
N LEU A 34 5.82 -7.87 2.74
CA LEU A 34 5.16 -8.74 3.70
C LEU A 34 3.71 -8.97 3.30
N LEU A 35 3.34 -10.24 3.09
CA LEU A 35 1.97 -10.64 2.80
C LEU A 35 1.27 -11.18 4.06
N LYS A 36 0.05 -10.70 4.31
CA LYS A 36 -0.80 -11.15 5.41
C LYS A 36 -2.26 -11.22 4.98
N PRO A 37 -3.06 -12.17 5.49
CA PRO A 37 -4.52 -12.10 5.34
C PRO A 37 -5.06 -10.80 5.96
N LEU A 38 -6.03 -10.16 5.31
CA LEU A 38 -6.72 -8.98 5.85
C LEU A 38 -7.37 -9.28 7.21
N SER A 39 -7.88 -10.51 7.39
CA SER A 39 -8.43 -10.98 8.67
C SER A 39 -7.39 -11.07 9.78
N SER A 40 -6.09 -11.04 9.49
CA SER A 40 -5.05 -11.00 10.52
C SER A 40 -4.86 -9.59 11.09
N PHE A 41 -5.44 -8.56 10.47
CA PHE A 41 -5.42 -7.20 11.02
C PHE A 41 -6.43 -6.99 12.14
N SER A 42 -7.53 -7.77 12.21
CA SER A 42 -8.48 -7.70 13.33
C SER A 42 -7.88 -8.11 14.67
N PHE A 43 -6.70 -8.74 14.65
CA PHE A 43 -5.90 -9.11 15.82
C PHE A 43 -4.81 -8.11 16.19
N PHE A 44 -4.61 -7.06 15.39
CA PHE A 44 -3.70 -5.97 15.78
C PHE A 44 -4.44 -5.00 16.69
N ASP A 45 -3.77 -4.57 17.76
CA ASP A 45 -4.20 -3.45 18.57
C ASP A 45 -4.16 -2.18 17.71
N TYR A 46 -5.30 -1.88 17.06
CA TYR A 46 -5.48 -0.76 16.14
C TYR A 46 -5.15 0.59 16.76
N SER A 47 -5.20 0.70 18.10
CA SER A 47 -4.84 1.92 18.83
C SER A 47 -3.37 2.33 18.65
N ARG A 48 -2.51 1.42 18.17
CA ARG A 48 -1.09 1.67 17.89
C ARG A 48 -0.79 1.99 16.42
N LEU A 49 -1.76 1.84 15.53
CA LEU A 49 -1.61 2.23 14.12
C LEU A 49 -1.86 3.74 13.98
N ARG A 50 -1.12 4.42 13.10
CA ARG A 50 -1.42 5.81 12.76
C ARG A 50 -2.88 5.89 12.26
N GLY A 51 -3.60 6.94 12.64
CA GLY A 51 -5.04 7.08 12.36
C GLY A 51 -5.42 6.89 10.88
N ALA A 52 -4.55 7.28 9.94
CA ALA A 52 -4.78 7.09 8.52
C ALA A 52 -4.76 5.62 8.06
N VAL A 53 -3.93 4.77 8.66
CA VAL A 53 -3.94 3.31 8.41
C VAL A 53 -5.22 2.69 9.00
N GLN A 54 -5.65 3.15 10.17
CA GLN A 54 -6.91 2.71 10.76
C GLN A 54 -8.12 3.14 9.90
N LYS A 55 -8.18 4.40 9.44
CA LYS A 55 -9.19 4.89 8.48
C LYS A 55 -9.17 4.06 7.20
N THR A 56 -7.99 3.77 6.64
CA THR A 56 -7.84 2.91 5.45
C THR A 56 -8.50 1.55 5.69
N LEU A 57 -8.17 0.88 6.79
CA LEU A 57 -8.73 -0.44 7.10
C LEU A 57 -10.24 -0.37 7.38
N GLN A 58 -10.73 0.69 8.03
CA GLN A 58 -12.16 0.92 8.22
C GLN A 58 -12.90 1.13 6.90
N ILE A 59 -12.33 1.88 5.96
CA ILE A 59 -12.90 2.06 4.61
C ILE A 59 -12.92 0.71 3.88
N LEU A 60 -11.83 -0.05 3.95
CA LEU A 60 -11.71 -1.36 3.30
C LEU A 60 -12.62 -2.43 3.91
N CYS A 61 -12.87 -2.41 5.22
CA CYS A 61 -13.72 -3.38 5.93
C CYS A 61 -15.18 -2.95 6.01
N GLY A 62 -15.46 -1.65 6.12
CA GLY A 62 -16.79 -1.06 6.24
C GLY A 62 -17.47 -0.83 4.90
N ALA A 63 -16.69 -0.62 3.84
CA ALA A 63 -17.19 -0.87 2.50
C ALA A 63 -17.35 -2.39 2.39
N GLY A 64 -18.57 -2.91 2.52
CA GLY A 64 -18.96 -4.25 2.04
C GLY A 64 -18.79 -4.42 0.52
N LYS A 65 -17.92 -3.62 -0.11
CA LYS A 65 -17.42 -3.77 -1.46
C LYS A 65 -16.70 -5.11 -1.47
N GLN A 66 -17.40 -6.10 -1.99
CA GLN A 66 -16.82 -7.34 -2.46
C GLN A 66 -15.51 -6.97 -3.17
N PHE A 67 -14.35 -7.40 -2.65
CA PHE A 67 -13.05 -7.28 -3.31
C PHE A 67 -13.11 -8.12 -4.59
N ARG A 68 -13.92 -7.67 -5.56
CA ARG A 68 -14.15 -8.34 -6.83
C ARG A 68 -13.01 -7.94 -7.75
N GLY A 69 -12.11 -8.88 -7.91
CA GLY A 69 -11.16 -8.93 -8.99
C GLY A 69 -10.46 -10.27 -8.86
N ILE A 70 -11.05 -11.31 -9.46
CA ILE A 70 -10.46 -12.24 -10.45
C ILE A 70 -11.59 -13.22 -10.85
N PRO A 71 -12.04 -13.28 -12.12
CA PRO A 71 -12.77 -14.44 -12.60
C PRO A 71 -11.80 -15.62 -12.64
N SER A 72 -12.01 -16.63 -11.80
CA SER A 72 -11.36 -17.93 -11.97
C SER A 72 -11.87 -18.56 -13.27
N GLN A 73 -11.16 -18.35 -14.37
CA GLN A 73 -11.40 -19.06 -15.63
C GLN A 73 -10.94 -20.51 -15.44
N GLY A 74 -11.84 -21.38 -14.97
CA GLY A 74 -11.77 -22.82 -15.15
C GLY A 74 -12.77 -23.23 -16.24
N PRO A 75 -12.44 -24.18 -17.13
CA PRO A 75 -13.34 -24.56 -18.21
C PRO A 75 -14.58 -25.24 -17.62
N GLY A 76 -15.74 -24.91 -18.20
CA GLY A 76 -17.04 -25.22 -17.64
C GLY A 76 -17.33 -26.72 -17.50
N ASN A 77 -18.18 -27.02 -16.51
CA ASN A 77 -19.17 -28.07 -16.67
C ASN A 77 -20.39 -27.81 -15.78
N SER A 78 -21.55 -28.08 -16.36
CA SER A 78 -22.91 -27.83 -15.89
C SER A 78 -23.34 -28.71 -14.71
N SER A 79 -23.86 -28.10 -13.64
CA SER A 79 -25.04 -28.55 -12.84
C SER A 79 -25.30 -27.61 -11.64
N PRO A 80 -26.55 -27.40 -11.19
CA PRO A 80 -26.86 -26.55 -10.05
C PRO A 80 -26.81 -27.37 -8.76
N ALA A 81 -25.72 -27.26 -8.00
CA ALA A 81 -25.62 -27.86 -6.68
C ALA A 81 -25.49 -26.77 -5.60
N MET A 82 -26.41 -26.84 -4.65
CA MET A 82 -26.48 -26.23 -3.31
C MET A 82 -25.31 -25.29 -2.92
N PHE A 83 -25.69 -24.06 -2.54
CA PHE A 83 -24.84 -23.09 -1.85
C PHE A 83 -24.31 -23.66 -0.53
N SER A 84 -23.21 -24.42 -0.61
CA SER A 84 -22.31 -24.65 0.51
C SER A 84 -21.32 -23.50 0.52
N GLY A 85 -21.21 -22.81 1.66
CA GLY A 85 -20.45 -21.58 1.84
C GLY A 85 -18.97 -21.71 1.49
N ALA A 86 -18.66 -21.57 0.20
CA ALA A 86 -17.31 -21.42 -0.29
C ALA A 86 -16.78 -20.08 0.23
N ARG A 87 -16.05 -20.12 1.35
CA ARG A 87 -15.18 -19.02 1.75
C ARG A 87 -14.17 -18.84 0.62
N GLY A 88 -14.41 -17.84 -0.23
CA GLY A 88 -13.42 -17.37 -1.19
C GLY A 88 -12.08 -17.09 -0.49
N PRO A 89 -10.97 -17.09 -1.23
CA PRO A 89 -9.65 -16.81 -0.64
C PRO A 89 -9.73 -15.54 0.20
N LYS A 90 -9.21 -15.62 1.43
CA LYS A 90 -9.22 -14.47 2.35
C LYS A 90 -8.49 -13.32 1.66
N PRO A 91 -9.04 -12.10 1.62
CA PRO A 91 -8.40 -10.97 0.96
C PRO A 91 -6.98 -10.81 1.50
N LEU A 92 -5.98 -10.86 0.62
CA LEU A 92 -4.57 -10.78 1.00
C LEU A 92 -4.12 -9.32 0.91
N ILE A 93 -3.34 -8.87 1.89
CA ILE A 93 -2.73 -7.55 1.84
C ILE A 93 -1.22 -7.66 1.78
N ALA A 94 -0.62 -6.68 1.14
CA ALA A 94 0.81 -6.49 1.03
C ALA A 94 1.25 -5.23 1.79
N VAL A 95 2.29 -5.35 2.62
CA VAL A 95 2.95 -4.22 3.26
C VAL A 95 4.35 -4.12 2.69
N CYS A 96 4.64 -2.99 2.05
CA CYS A 96 5.92 -2.74 1.42
C CYS A 96 6.87 -1.97 2.36
N GLN A 97 8.15 -2.30 2.25
CA GLN A 97 9.25 -1.52 2.79
C GLN A 97 10.10 -1.03 1.62
N VAL A 98 10.37 0.27 1.63
CA VAL A 98 11.18 0.96 0.62
C VAL A 98 12.20 1.81 1.36
N THR A 99 13.45 1.79 0.90
CA THR A 99 14.45 2.81 1.25
C THR A 99 14.39 3.91 0.21
N SER A 100 13.54 4.92 0.46
CA SER A 100 13.40 6.07 -0.42
C SER A 100 14.66 6.94 -0.40
N THR A 101 14.98 7.52 -1.55
CA THR A 101 16.12 8.44 -1.75
C THR A 101 15.63 9.73 -2.41
N PRO A 102 16.48 10.74 -2.66
CA PRO A 102 16.07 11.90 -3.46
C PRO A 102 15.71 11.56 -4.92
N ASP A 103 16.22 10.44 -5.43
CA ASP A 103 15.92 9.97 -6.79
C ASP A 103 14.51 9.36 -6.87
N ARG A 104 13.56 10.20 -7.30
CA ARG A 104 12.15 9.83 -7.48
C ARG A 104 11.96 8.70 -8.48
N GLU A 105 12.71 8.68 -9.58
CA GLU A 105 12.55 7.63 -10.60
C GLU A 105 12.98 6.26 -10.04
N ARG A 106 14.08 6.24 -9.29
CA ARG A 106 14.51 5.02 -8.58
C ARG A 106 13.47 4.54 -7.56
N ASN A 107 12.88 5.46 -6.80
CA ASN A 107 11.84 5.10 -5.82
C ASN A 107 10.58 4.57 -6.51
N TRP A 108 10.18 5.20 -7.62
CA TRP A 108 9.08 4.76 -8.47
C TRP A 108 9.30 3.34 -9.00
N VAL A 109 10.48 3.03 -9.56
CA VAL A 109 10.82 1.68 -10.03
C VAL A 109 10.69 0.66 -8.91
N ALA A 110 11.25 0.95 -7.73
CA ALA A 110 11.16 0.04 -6.58
C ALA A 110 9.71 -0.17 -6.11
N CYS A 111 8.95 0.91 -5.94
CA CYS A 111 7.56 0.82 -5.49
C CYS A 111 6.68 0.07 -6.50
N SER A 112 6.80 0.41 -7.79
CA SER A 112 5.98 -0.19 -8.84
C SER A 112 6.27 -1.69 -9.01
N GLN A 113 7.53 -2.11 -8.87
CA GLN A 113 7.89 -3.53 -8.85
C GLN A 113 7.27 -4.27 -7.66
N LEU A 114 7.32 -3.69 -6.45
CA LEU A 114 6.72 -4.29 -5.25
C LEU A 114 5.19 -4.42 -5.37
N VAL A 115 4.52 -3.41 -5.94
CA VAL A 115 3.08 -3.45 -6.21
C VAL A 115 2.75 -4.58 -7.20
N ARG A 116 3.45 -4.65 -8.34
CA ARG A 116 3.23 -5.71 -9.33
C ARG A 116 3.49 -7.11 -8.75
N GLU A 117 4.53 -7.27 -7.94
CA GLU A 117 4.82 -8.54 -7.27
C GLU A 117 3.77 -8.90 -6.22
N ALA A 118 3.22 -7.92 -5.50
CA ALA A 118 2.10 -8.13 -4.58
C ALA A 118 0.86 -8.59 -5.34
N THR A 119 0.54 -7.96 -6.46
CA THR A 119 -0.57 -8.33 -7.35
C THR A 119 -0.40 -9.74 -7.91
N ARG A 120 0.81 -10.11 -8.35
CA ARG A 120 1.12 -11.47 -8.84
C ARG A 120 0.93 -12.54 -7.76
N ARG A 121 0.85 -12.14 -6.49
CA ARG A 121 0.60 -13.00 -5.32
C ARG A 121 -0.81 -12.82 -4.76
N ASP A 122 -1.73 -12.29 -5.55
CA ASP A 122 -3.15 -12.11 -5.23
C ASP A 122 -3.42 -11.15 -4.05
N ALA A 123 -2.51 -10.19 -3.80
CA ALA A 123 -2.81 -9.11 -2.88
C ALA A 123 -3.89 -8.20 -3.46
N CYS A 124 -4.95 -7.94 -2.71
CA CYS A 124 -6.03 -7.02 -3.09
C CYS A 124 -5.77 -5.58 -2.61
N VAL A 125 -4.85 -5.40 -1.65
CA VAL A 125 -4.44 -4.09 -1.12
C VAL A 125 -2.94 -4.07 -0.91
N VAL A 126 -2.27 -2.99 -1.33
CA VAL A 126 -0.83 -2.76 -1.12
C VAL A 126 -0.61 -1.48 -0.33
N PHE A 127 0.15 -1.57 0.75
CA PHE A 127 0.54 -0.44 1.59
C PHE A 127 1.97 -0.03 1.29
N LEU A 128 2.16 1.18 0.76
CA LEU A 128 3.46 1.82 0.62
C LEU A 128 3.80 2.64 1.90
N PRO A 129 5.09 2.81 2.21
CA PRO A 129 5.49 3.54 3.40
C PRO A 129 5.21 5.05 3.28
N GLU A 130 5.34 5.75 4.41
CA GLU A 130 5.52 7.20 4.44
C GLU A 130 6.79 7.59 3.67
N ALA A 131 6.75 8.74 2.98
CA ALA A 131 7.84 9.22 2.13
C ALA A 131 8.24 8.22 1.02
N PHE A 132 7.27 7.49 0.46
CA PHE A 132 7.53 6.54 -0.64
C PHE A 132 7.96 7.23 -1.94
N ASP A 133 7.60 8.50 -2.09
CA ASP A 133 7.91 9.35 -3.23
C ASP A 133 9.38 9.75 -3.24
N PHE A 134 9.88 10.36 -2.16
CA PHE A 134 11.29 10.68 -1.96
C PHE A 134 11.61 11.01 -0.50
N ILE A 135 12.90 11.02 -0.19
CA ILE A 135 13.46 11.66 1.01
C ILE A 135 14.58 12.57 0.52
N GLY A 136 14.37 13.89 0.63
CA GLY A 136 15.36 14.88 0.19
C GLY A 136 16.58 14.90 1.12
N SER A 137 17.71 15.32 0.57
CA SER A 137 18.98 15.47 1.27
C SER A 137 19.03 16.77 2.09
N CYS A 138 18.24 17.77 1.68
CA CYS A 138 18.06 19.04 2.39
C CYS A 138 16.64 19.60 2.19
N THR A 139 16.34 20.70 2.89
CA THR A 139 15.04 21.36 2.82
C THR A 139 14.74 21.89 1.42
N GLU A 140 15.72 22.52 0.76
CA GLU A 140 15.57 23.11 -0.57
C GLU A 140 15.25 22.03 -1.61
N GLU A 141 15.96 20.90 -1.55
CA GLU A 141 15.69 19.75 -2.41
C GLU A 141 14.28 19.20 -2.17
N THR A 142 13.88 19.07 -0.89
CA THR A 142 12.54 18.60 -0.52
C THR A 142 11.44 19.51 -1.07
N LEU A 143 11.60 20.83 -0.96
CA LEU A 143 10.69 21.84 -1.50
C LEU A 143 10.62 21.79 -3.03
N SER A 144 11.75 21.54 -3.68
CA SER A 144 11.83 21.45 -5.14
C SER A 144 11.10 20.21 -5.68
N LEU A 145 11.23 19.07 -4.99
CA LEU A 145 10.72 17.76 -5.42
C LEU A 145 9.24 17.53 -5.10
N ALA A 146 8.68 18.23 -4.10
CA ALA A 146 7.28 18.11 -3.73
C ALA A 146 6.35 18.50 -4.90
N GLU A 147 5.15 17.92 -4.96
CA GLU A 147 4.19 18.15 -6.04
C GLU A 147 2.76 18.25 -5.49
N PRO A 148 1.83 18.90 -6.21
CA PRO A 148 0.41 18.80 -5.88
C PRO A 148 -0.10 17.36 -6.09
N LEU A 149 -1.27 17.04 -5.55
CA LEU A 149 -1.88 15.71 -5.72
C LEU A 149 -2.23 15.41 -7.19
N GLU A 150 -2.56 16.45 -7.94
CA GLU A 150 -2.83 16.37 -9.39
C GLU A 150 -1.55 16.24 -10.22
N GLY A 151 -0.36 16.22 -9.59
CA GLY A 151 0.93 16.12 -10.26
C GLY A 151 1.18 14.75 -10.89
N ASP A 152 1.96 14.76 -11.98
CA ASP A 152 2.22 13.59 -12.81
C ASP A 152 2.73 12.37 -12.02
N TYR A 153 3.57 12.60 -11.01
CA TYR A 153 4.17 11.51 -10.26
C TYR A 153 3.13 10.72 -9.45
N LEU A 154 2.17 11.38 -8.79
CA LEU A 154 1.10 10.67 -8.09
C LEU A 154 0.20 9.95 -9.09
N GLN A 155 -0.09 10.58 -10.24
CA GLN A 155 -0.93 10.00 -11.29
C GLN A 155 -0.33 8.70 -11.88
N ARG A 156 0.99 8.50 -11.80
CA ARG A 156 1.61 7.19 -12.11
C ARG A 156 1.14 6.09 -11.14
N TYR A 157 1.00 6.37 -9.85
CA TYR A 157 0.48 5.41 -8.88
C TYR A 157 -1.01 5.14 -9.07
N VAL A 158 -1.79 6.17 -9.46
CA VAL A 158 -3.20 6.00 -9.82
C VAL A 158 -3.35 5.06 -11.01
N SER A 159 -2.52 5.26 -12.04
CA SER A 159 -2.47 4.39 -13.22
C SER A 159 -2.03 2.97 -12.86
N LEU A 160 -1.05 2.83 -11.95
CA LEU A 160 -0.57 1.53 -11.48
C LEU A 160 -1.64 0.76 -10.69
N ALA A 161 -2.44 1.45 -9.86
CA ALA A 161 -3.56 0.84 -9.15
C ALA A 161 -4.58 0.25 -10.13
N ARG A 162 -4.90 0.99 -11.20
CA ARG A 162 -5.77 0.56 -12.31
C ARG A 162 -5.18 -0.62 -13.09
N GLU A 163 -3.92 -0.52 -13.49
CA GLU A 163 -3.18 -1.55 -14.23
C GLU A 163 -3.18 -2.89 -13.45
N CYS A 164 -2.91 -2.82 -12.15
CA CYS A 164 -2.78 -3.99 -11.30
C CYS A 164 -4.13 -4.46 -10.71
N GLY A 165 -5.19 -3.67 -10.82
CA GLY A 165 -6.50 -3.98 -10.22
C GLY A 165 -6.46 -4.09 -8.68
N VAL A 166 -5.59 -3.32 -8.02
CA VAL A 166 -5.40 -3.36 -6.56
C VAL A 166 -5.67 -2.00 -5.92
N TRP A 167 -6.03 -2.01 -4.64
CA TRP A 167 -6.05 -0.79 -3.85
C TRP A 167 -4.63 -0.43 -3.39
N LEU A 168 -4.29 0.86 -3.45
CA LEU A 168 -3.01 1.38 -2.94
C LEU A 168 -3.24 2.31 -1.75
N SER A 169 -2.57 1.99 -0.65
CA SER A 169 -2.44 2.89 0.50
C SER A 169 -1.08 3.57 0.42
N LEU A 170 -1.08 4.84 0.03
CA LEU A 170 0.12 5.67 -0.15
C LEU A 170 0.40 6.41 1.15
N GLY A 171 1.32 5.87 1.96
CA GLY A 171 1.42 6.17 3.39
C GLY A 171 1.95 7.55 3.80
N GLY A 172 2.13 8.49 2.86
CA GLY A 172 2.61 9.84 3.14
C GLY A 172 3.37 10.45 1.96
N PHE A 173 2.65 11.13 1.08
CA PHE A 173 3.15 11.87 -0.08
C PHE A 173 3.49 13.32 0.32
N HIS A 174 4.58 13.87 -0.22
CA HIS A 174 4.98 15.26 0.00
C HIS A 174 4.17 16.19 -0.90
N GLU A 175 3.02 16.63 -0.38
CA GLU A 175 2.05 17.46 -1.09
C GLU A 175 2.42 18.94 -1.01
N LYS A 176 2.43 19.62 -2.17
CA LYS A 176 2.30 21.07 -2.27
C LYS A 176 0.83 21.43 -2.13
N GLY A 177 0.46 21.96 -0.96
CA GLY A 177 -0.91 22.39 -0.68
C GLY A 177 -1.35 23.60 -1.52
N LYS A 178 -2.64 23.91 -1.51
CA LYS A 178 -3.21 25.04 -2.25
C LYS A 178 -2.65 26.41 -1.82
N ASP A 179 -2.13 26.48 -0.60
CA ASP A 179 -1.48 27.65 -0.01
C ASP A 179 0.02 27.72 -0.30
N TRP A 180 0.56 26.87 -1.18
CA TRP A 180 1.99 26.79 -1.48
C TRP A 180 2.63 28.13 -1.83
N GLU A 181 1.98 28.95 -2.66
CA GLU A 181 2.52 30.25 -3.08
C GLU A 181 2.73 31.21 -1.92
N SER A 182 1.91 31.12 -0.86
CA SER A 182 2.00 31.99 0.31
C SER A 182 2.81 31.40 1.47
N THR A 183 2.81 30.08 1.64
CA THR A 183 3.40 29.44 2.83
C THR A 183 4.66 28.62 2.53
N ARG A 184 4.84 28.15 1.29
CA ARG A 184 5.87 27.17 0.89
C ARG A 184 5.88 25.93 1.79
N ARG A 185 4.74 25.58 2.39
CA ARG A 185 4.62 24.42 3.29
C ARG A 185 4.37 23.14 2.50
N ILE A 186 5.05 22.08 2.91
CA ILE A 186 4.79 20.71 2.45
C ILE A 186 3.90 20.01 3.46
N TYR A 187 2.87 19.34 2.97
CA TYR A 187 2.00 18.50 3.77
C TYR A 187 2.37 17.03 3.57
N ASN A 188 2.24 16.24 4.62
CA ASN A 188 2.35 14.79 4.54
C ASN A 188 0.95 14.22 4.30
N CYS A 189 0.69 13.76 3.08
CA CYS A 189 -0.63 13.33 2.65
C CYS A 189 -0.73 11.82 2.55
N HIS A 190 -1.57 11.19 3.38
CA HIS A 190 -1.89 9.78 3.22
C HIS A 190 -3.05 9.65 2.23
N LEU A 191 -2.82 8.97 1.10
CA LEU A 191 -3.84 8.75 0.07
C LEU A 191 -4.23 7.28 -0.02
N LEU A 192 -5.52 7.04 -0.26
CA LEU A 192 -6.06 5.75 -0.62
C LEU A 192 -6.55 5.82 -2.07
N VAL A 193 -6.01 4.95 -2.90
CA VAL A 193 -6.41 4.81 -4.30
C VAL A 193 -7.10 3.47 -4.49
N ASP A 194 -8.30 3.45 -5.07
CA ASP A 194 -8.99 2.20 -5.38
C ASP A 194 -8.51 1.56 -6.68
N ALA A 195 -8.93 0.32 -6.94
CA ALA A 195 -8.55 -0.44 -8.14
C ALA A 195 -9.07 0.17 -9.46
N THR A 196 -9.99 1.14 -9.40
CA THR A 196 -10.44 1.91 -10.57
C THR A 196 -9.73 3.25 -10.68
N GLY A 197 -8.76 3.52 -9.80
CA GLY A 197 -7.97 4.74 -9.72
C GLY A 197 -8.78 5.96 -9.28
N ASN A 198 -9.75 5.80 -8.38
CA ASN A 198 -10.27 6.93 -7.62
C ASN A 198 -9.40 7.14 -6.38
N GLU A 199 -9.00 8.38 -6.14
CA GLU A 199 -8.15 8.78 -5.04
C GLU A 199 -8.94 9.47 -3.91
N MET A 200 -8.56 9.19 -2.67
CA MET A 200 -9.14 9.79 -1.46
C MET A 200 -8.02 10.16 -0.50
N SER A 201 -7.94 11.42 -0.08
CA SER A 201 -7.03 11.84 1.00
C SER A 201 -7.60 11.46 2.37
N LEU A 202 -6.74 10.99 3.27
CA LEU A 202 -7.10 10.49 4.61
C LEU A 202 -6.59 11.36 5.76
N ASN A 203 -6.07 12.54 5.45
CA ASN A 203 -5.59 13.52 6.42
C ASN A 203 -6.66 13.93 7.44
#